data_AF-S7WCW9-F1
#
_entry.id   AF-S7WCW9-F1
#
_cell.length_a   1.000
_cell.length_b   1.000
_cell.length_c   1.000
_cell.angle_alpha   90.00
_cell.angle_beta   90.00
_cell.angle_gamma   90.00
#
_symmetry.space_group_name_H-M   'P 1'
#
loop_
_entity.id
_entity.type
_entity.pdbx_description
1 polymer ?
#
loop_
_entity_poly.entity_id
_entity_poly.type
_entity_poly.pdbx_seq_one_letter_code
_entity_poly.pdbx_strand_id
1 'polypeptide(L)'
;MLNLKAADDSLVDEIGYFQELETLKFSNNMEDVYKFCIEPTFLKNLFDKIQYVNDIKQNNLQIMEAEIRKIHTNNFYMKITHNMDHMKNILKAEGTRYLVELVINSLSSIKGEDRKKFLPQITKFTTGDINALSLASSLDDIKNIIRIDGNEDQILNKLLSKEIDEYLFSFNKFNDISTVYAYFKLKEREIQNILWILECIRHEKKEYAGNIVKVNG
;
A
#
# COMPACT_ATOMS: atom_id res chain seq x y z
N MET A 1 15.45 -0.37 1.32
CA MET A 1 16.01 -1.54 2.03
C MET A 1 15.92 -1.34 3.53
N LEU A 2 14.71 -1.50 4.11
CA LEU A 2 14.57 -1.91 5.51
C LEU A 2 14.63 -3.43 5.48
N ASN A 3 15.84 -3.96 5.68
CA ASN A 3 16.04 -5.39 5.87
C ASN A 3 15.63 -5.69 7.31
N LEU A 4 14.32 -5.80 7.56
CA LEU A 4 13.77 -6.39 8.78
C LEU A 4 14.05 -7.91 8.72
N LYS A 5 15.32 -8.30 8.81
CA LYS A 5 15.67 -9.66 9.20
C LYS A 5 15.44 -9.77 10.70
N ALA A 6 14.53 -10.67 11.05
CA ALA A 6 14.08 -11.03 12.39
C ALA A 6 13.28 -9.94 13.12
N ALA A 7 12.07 -9.67 12.63
CA ALA A 7 11.00 -9.35 13.56
C ALA A 7 10.76 -10.62 14.39
N ASP A 8 11.10 -10.50 15.67
CA ASP A 8 10.74 -11.40 16.75
C ASP A 8 9.27 -11.86 16.61
N ASP A 9 8.98 -13.11 16.96
CA ASP A 9 7.68 -13.81 16.83
C ASP A 9 6.52 -13.18 17.66
N SER A 10 6.59 -11.89 18.02
CA SER A 10 5.75 -11.28 19.07
C SER A 10 4.98 -10.00 18.71
N LEU A 11 5.05 -9.49 17.48
CA LEU A 11 4.13 -8.43 17.03
C LEU A 11 3.28 -8.92 15.85
N VAL A 12 2.30 -9.77 16.15
CA VAL A 12 1.06 -9.71 15.37
C VAL A 12 0.48 -8.33 15.65
N ASP A 13 0.32 -7.52 14.60
CA ASP A 13 -0.40 -6.24 14.71
C ASP A 13 -1.77 -6.55 15.34
N GLU A 14 -1.98 -6.12 16.59
CA GLU A 14 -3.17 -6.48 17.38
C GLU A 14 -4.47 -6.09 16.66
N ILE A 15 -4.41 -5.08 15.78
CA ILE A 15 -5.53 -4.60 14.97
C ILE A 15 -5.94 -5.64 13.90
N GLY A 16 -5.00 -6.46 13.44
CA GLY A 16 -5.20 -7.49 12.43
C GLY A 16 -5.35 -8.91 12.97
N TYR A 17 -5.30 -9.11 14.29
CA TYR A 17 -5.40 -10.43 14.89
C TYR A 17 -6.85 -10.97 14.84
N PHE A 18 -6.97 -12.24 14.48
CA PHE A 18 -8.19 -13.04 14.63
C PHE A 18 -7.79 -14.48 14.99
N GLN A 19 -8.66 -15.17 15.71
CA GLN A 19 -8.34 -16.47 16.33
C GLN A 19 -7.91 -17.53 15.30
N GLU A 20 -8.51 -17.50 14.12
CA GLU A 20 -8.23 -18.45 13.05
C GLU A 20 -6.80 -18.33 12.49
N LEU A 21 -6.07 -17.22 12.74
CA LEU A 21 -4.64 -17.14 12.41
C LEU A 21 -3.81 -18.23 13.10
N GLU A 22 -4.24 -18.69 14.27
CA GLU A 22 -3.53 -19.74 15.01
C GLU A 22 -3.54 -21.09 14.27
N THR A 23 -4.42 -21.28 13.30
CA THR A 23 -4.47 -22.52 12.52
C THR A 23 -3.34 -22.59 11.49
N LEU A 24 -2.73 -21.44 11.10
CA LEU A 24 -1.68 -21.38 10.08
C LEU A 24 -0.47 -22.25 10.41
N LYS A 25 -0.10 -22.35 11.69
CA LYS A 25 1.05 -23.18 12.14
C LYS A 25 0.85 -24.68 11.91
N PHE A 26 -0.39 -25.10 11.66
CA PHE A 26 -0.74 -26.49 11.38
C PHE A 26 -1.12 -26.75 9.92
N SER A 27 -1.19 -25.69 9.09
CA SER A 27 -1.54 -25.79 7.68
C SER A 27 -0.34 -26.22 6.84
N ASN A 28 -0.49 -27.27 6.03
CA ASN A 28 0.60 -27.79 5.19
C ASN A 28 0.56 -27.23 3.76
N ASN A 29 -0.60 -26.76 3.33
CA ASN A 29 -0.87 -26.31 1.97
C ASN A 29 -1.94 -25.20 1.97
N MET A 30 -2.17 -24.58 0.81
CA MET A 30 -3.15 -23.50 0.69
C MET A 30 -4.59 -23.97 0.87
N GLU A 31 -4.91 -25.24 0.65
CA GLU A 31 -6.24 -25.80 0.94
C GLU A 31 -6.54 -25.81 2.44
N ASP A 32 -5.57 -26.24 3.26
CA ASP A 32 -5.64 -26.17 4.73
C ASP A 32 -5.77 -24.72 5.20
N VAL A 33 -4.93 -23.82 4.66
CA VAL A 33 -4.98 -22.38 4.97
C VAL A 33 -6.36 -21.83 4.62
N TYR A 34 -6.88 -22.16 3.43
CA TYR A 34 -8.17 -21.66 3.00
C TYR A 34 -9.29 -22.15 3.93
N LYS A 35 -9.36 -23.46 4.16
CA LYS A 35 -10.44 -24.08 4.93
C LYS A 35 -10.47 -23.63 6.40
N PHE A 36 -9.31 -23.54 7.05
CA PHE A 36 -9.24 -23.33 8.49
C PHE A 36 -9.01 -21.87 8.88
N CYS A 37 -8.27 -21.10 8.07
CA CYS A 37 -7.94 -19.70 8.39
C CYS A 37 -8.80 -18.69 7.63
N ILE A 38 -9.11 -18.93 6.35
CA ILE A 38 -9.70 -17.92 5.46
C ILE A 38 -11.21 -18.03 5.39
N GLU A 39 -11.74 -19.23 5.15
CA GLU A 39 -13.17 -19.49 4.92
C GLU A 39 -14.08 -19.02 6.08
N PRO A 40 -13.72 -19.20 7.36
CA PRO A 40 -14.55 -18.76 8.48
C PRO A 40 -14.58 -17.24 8.67
N THR A 41 -13.71 -16.48 7.99
CA THR A 41 -13.45 -15.06 8.28
C THR A 41 -13.87 -14.15 7.13
N PHE A 42 -13.73 -12.83 7.33
CA PHE A 42 -14.00 -11.84 6.29
C PHE A 42 -13.06 -11.98 5.07
N LEU A 43 -11.92 -12.68 5.23
CA LEU A 43 -10.93 -12.90 4.19
C LEU A 43 -11.46 -13.74 3.03
N LYS A 44 -12.45 -14.61 3.25
CA LYS A 44 -13.11 -15.39 2.20
C LYS A 44 -13.49 -14.54 0.98
N ASN A 45 -14.13 -13.40 1.22
CA ASN A 45 -14.59 -12.48 0.16
C ASN A 45 -13.44 -11.86 -0.66
N LEU A 46 -12.21 -11.90 -0.14
CA LEU A 46 -11.00 -11.43 -0.82
C LEU A 46 -10.33 -12.59 -1.54
N PHE A 47 -10.11 -13.72 -0.85
CA PHE A 47 -9.39 -14.88 -1.39
C PHE A 47 -10.15 -15.64 -2.47
N ASP A 48 -11.49 -15.60 -2.47
CA ASP A 48 -12.32 -16.18 -3.54
C ASP A 48 -12.09 -15.51 -4.91
N LYS A 49 -11.48 -14.32 -4.92
CA LYS A 49 -11.26 -13.50 -6.12
C LYS A 49 -9.82 -13.52 -6.63
N ILE A 50 -8.90 -14.20 -5.94
CA ILE A 50 -7.49 -14.29 -6.35
C ILE A 50 -7.15 -15.70 -6.81
N GLN A 51 -6.08 -15.84 -7.57
CA GLN A 51 -5.57 -17.14 -8.00
C GLN A 51 -4.37 -17.53 -7.14
N TYR A 52 -4.36 -18.76 -6.64
CA TYR A 52 -3.24 -19.34 -5.90
C TYR A 52 -3.10 -20.83 -6.22
N VAL A 53 -1.90 -21.35 -6.02
CA VAL A 53 -1.59 -22.77 -6.15
C VAL A 53 -1.55 -23.45 -4.77
N ASN A 54 -1.75 -24.76 -4.73
CA ASN A 54 -1.86 -25.47 -3.45
C ASN A 54 -0.54 -25.45 -2.64
N ASP A 55 0.61 -25.50 -3.32
CA ASP A 55 1.91 -25.39 -2.66
C ASP A 55 2.18 -23.93 -2.26
N ILE A 56 2.18 -23.67 -0.94
CA ILE A 56 2.41 -22.35 -0.34
C ILE A 56 3.70 -21.72 -0.90
N LYS A 57 4.76 -22.50 -1.10
CA LYS A 57 6.08 -21.99 -1.52
C LYS A 57 6.12 -21.57 -2.98
N GLN A 58 5.20 -22.05 -3.81
CA GLN A 58 5.13 -21.72 -5.24
C GLN A 58 4.33 -20.46 -5.51
N ASN A 59 3.59 -19.96 -4.53
CA ASN A 59 2.83 -18.73 -4.68
C ASN A 59 3.73 -17.49 -4.63
N ASN A 60 3.48 -16.54 -5.52
CA ASN A 60 4.11 -15.24 -5.45
C ASN A 60 3.33 -14.35 -4.47
N LEU A 61 3.81 -14.29 -3.22
CA LEU A 61 3.17 -13.53 -2.15
C LEU A 61 3.04 -12.04 -2.47
N GLN A 62 3.97 -11.45 -3.23
CA GLN A 62 3.90 -10.04 -3.62
C GLN A 62 2.75 -9.78 -4.60
N ILE A 63 2.52 -10.70 -5.55
CA ILE A 63 1.38 -10.61 -6.49
C ILE A 63 0.08 -10.83 -5.72
N MET A 64 0.01 -11.84 -4.86
CA MET A 64 -1.17 -12.08 -4.02
C MET A 64 -1.50 -10.86 -3.16
N GLU A 65 -0.50 -10.26 -2.53
CA GLU A 65 -0.66 -9.05 -1.73
C GLU A 65 -1.21 -7.89 -2.56
N ALA A 66 -0.66 -7.66 -3.76
CA ALA A 66 -1.13 -6.62 -4.67
C ALA A 66 -2.60 -6.86 -5.11
N GLU A 67 -2.98 -8.10 -5.44
CA GLU A 67 -4.36 -8.46 -5.80
C GLU A 67 -5.31 -8.27 -4.61
N ILE A 68 -4.95 -8.75 -3.41
CA ILE A 68 -5.75 -8.60 -2.19
C ILE A 68 -5.94 -7.11 -1.86
N ARG A 69 -4.87 -6.31 -1.88
CA ARG A 69 -4.94 -4.86 -1.62
C ARG A 69 -5.86 -4.17 -2.64
N LYS A 70 -5.74 -4.52 -3.93
CA LYS A 70 -6.61 -4.00 -4.98
C LYS A 70 -8.09 -4.32 -4.72
N ILE A 71 -8.41 -5.57 -4.41
CA ILE A 71 -9.78 -6.00 -4.13
C ILE A 71 -10.32 -5.30 -2.87
N HIS A 72 -9.52 -5.27 -1.81
CA HIS A 72 -9.88 -4.64 -0.54
C HIS A 72 -10.19 -3.15 -0.73
N THR A 73 -9.30 -2.39 -1.36
CA THR A 73 -9.50 -0.96 -1.64
C THR A 73 -10.70 -0.72 -2.54
N ASN A 74 -10.90 -1.54 -3.58
CA ASN A 74 -12.08 -1.44 -4.44
C ASN A 74 -13.39 -1.67 -3.64
N ASN A 75 -13.44 -2.72 -2.81
CA ASN A 75 -14.59 -3.03 -1.99
C ASN A 75 -14.89 -1.89 -0.99
N PHE A 76 -13.85 -1.32 -0.37
CA PHE A 76 -14.00 -0.21 0.55
C PHE A 76 -14.49 1.04 -0.17
N TYR A 77 -13.89 1.39 -1.31
CA TYR A 77 -14.27 2.55 -2.12
C TYR A 77 -15.75 2.52 -2.53
N MET A 78 -16.27 1.34 -2.91
CA MET A 78 -17.67 1.16 -3.29
C MET A 78 -18.65 1.28 -2.12
N LYS A 79 -18.20 1.05 -0.88
CA LYS A 79 -19.02 1.17 0.34
C LYS A 79 -19.02 2.58 0.94
N ILE A 80 -18.21 3.51 0.42
CA ILE A 80 -18.15 4.89 0.91
C ILE A 80 -19.50 5.59 0.67
N THR A 81 -20.10 6.06 1.76
CA THR A 81 -21.33 6.86 1.79
C THR A 81 -21.01 8.36 1.90
N HIS A 82 -22.04 9.20 1.87
CA HIS A 82 -21.91 10.67 1.90
C HIS A 82 -21.12 11.22 3.11
N ASN A 83 -21.12 10.51 4.25
CA ASN A 83 -20.39 10.94 5.46
C ASN A 83 -18.87 10.71 5.39
N MET A 84 -18.36 10.24 4.24
CA MET A 84 -16.95 9.94 3.99
C MET A 84 -16.55 10.39 2.58
N ASP A 85 -17.18 11.43 2.03
CA ASP A 85 -16.95 11.83 0.64
C ASP A 85 -15.48 12.13 0.34
N HIS A 86 -14.74 12.72 1.29
CA HIS A 86 -13.31 13.00 1.12
C HIS A 86 -12.42 11.75 1.20
N MET A 87 -12.90 10.65 1.78
CA MET A 87 -12.20 9.35 1.78
C MET A 87 -11.86 8.88 0.36
N LYS A 88 -12.72 9.17 -0.62
CA LYS A 88 -12.45 8.82 -2.02
C LYS A 88 -11.20 9.49 -2.56
N ASN A 89 -10.92 10.73 -2.14
CA ASN A 89 -9.72 11.46 -2.56
C ASN A 89 -8.47 10.91 -1.89
N ILE A 90 -8.58 10.58 -0.60
CA ILE A 90 -7.53 9.90 0.17
C ILE A 90 -7.14 8.57 -0.51
N LEU A 91 -8.10 7.68 -0.74
CA LEU A 91 -7.84 6.36 -1.35
C LEU A 91 -7.24 6.49 -2.75
N LYS A 92 -7.69 7.48 -3.54
CA LYS A 92 -7.10 7.75 -4.85
C LYS A 92 -5.65 8.23 -4.73
N ALA A 93 -5.30 9.03 -3.73
CA ALA A 93 -3.92 9.47 -3.52
C ALA A 93 -3.02 8.31 -3.11
N GLU A 94 -3.43 7.50 -2.13
CA GLU A 94 -2.72 6.30 -1.70
C GLU A 94 -2.53 5.31 -2.86
N GLY A 95 -3.62 5.04 -3.61
CA GLY A 95 -3.57 4.17 -4.77
C GLY A 95 -2.67 4.69 -5.88
N THR A 96 -2.55 6.01 -6.05
CA THR A 96 -1.63 6.64 -7.02
C THR A 96 -0.18 6.36 -6.64
N ARG A 97 0.20 6.57 -5.38
CA ARG A 97 1.55 6.29 -4.91
C ARG A 97 1.88 4.80 -5.03
N TYR A 98 0.98 3.94 -4.54
CA TYR A 98 1.18 2.49 -4.58
C TYR A 98 1.25 1.95 -6.02
N LEU A 99 0.44 2.48 -6.95
CA LEU A 99 0.51 2.11 -8.36
C LEU A 99 1.90 2.42 -8.94
N VAL A 100 2.43 3.63 -8.71
CA VAL A 100 3.76 4.01 -9.20
C VAL A 100 4.85 3.13 -8.59
N GLU A 101 4.77 2.84 -7.29
CA GLU A 101 5.68 1.95 -6.58
C GLU A 101 5.67 0.54 -7.19
N LEU A 102 4.50 -0.03 -7.48
CA LEU A 102 4.36 -1.31 -8.16
C LEU A 102 4.98 -1.29 -9.57
N VAL A 103 4.78 -0.20 -10.32
CA VAL A 103 5.33 -0.08 -11.68
C VAL A 103 6.86 -0.02 -11.62
N ILE A 104 7.45 0.77 -10.72
CA ILE A 104 8.90 0.85 -10.49
C ILE A 104 9.46 -0.53 -10.13
N ASN A 105 8.88 -1.19 -9.12
CA ASN A 105 9.34 -2.49 -8.63
C ASN A 105 9.18 -3.63 -9.67
N SER A 106 8.26 -3.48 -10.62
CA SER A 106 8.00 -4.49 -11.65
C SER A 106 8.69 -4.23 -12.99
N LEU A 107 9.48 -3.15 -13.14
CA LEU A 107 10.16 -2.79 -14.39
C LEU A 107 11.00 -3.93 -14.98
N SER A 108 11.65 -4.71 -14.11
CA SER A 108 12.53 -5.84 -14.47
C SER A 108 11.82 -7.19 -14.61
N SER A 109 10.58 -7.30 -14.13
CA SER A 109 9.92 -8.60 -13.93
C SER A 109 8.76 -8.86 -14.90
N ILE A 110 7.83 -7.91 -15.04
CA ILE A 110 6.56 -8.09 -15.78
C ILE A 110 6.12 -6.78 -16.44
N LYS A 111 5.47 -6.86 -17.61
CA LYS A 111 5.08 -5.72 -18.45
C LYS A 111 3.72 -5.97 -19.11
N GLY A 112 3.10 -4.91 -19.63
CA GLY A 112 1.86 -4.98 -20.41
C GLY A 112 0.68 -5.48 -19.60
N GLU A 113 -0.12 -6.36 -20.20
CA GLU A 113 -1.35 -6.88 -19.58
C GLU A 113 -1.09 -7.66 -18.29
N ASP A 114 0.03 -8.39 -18.20
CA ASP A 114 0.43 -9.08 -16.98
C ASP A 114 0.63 -8.08 -15.84
N ARG A 115 1.28 -6.94 -16.11
CA ARG A 115 1.44 -5.86 -15.11
C ARG A 115 0.09 -5.28 -14.72
N LYS A 116 -0.73 -4.97 -15.73
CA LYS A 116 -2.01 -4.29 -15.56
C LYS A 116 -3.00 -5.07 -14.68
N LYS A 117 -2.93 -6.41 -14.68
CA LYS A 117 -3.80 -7.28 -13.87
C LYS A 117 -3.80 -6.91 -12.39
N PHE A 118 -2.64 -6.61 -11.81
CA PHE A 118 -2.51 -6.30 -10.37
C PHE A 118 -2.38 -4.79 -10.08
N LEU A 119 -2.40 -3.91 -11.08
CA LEU A 119 -2.39 -2.47 -10.83
C LEU A 119 -3.71 -2.02 -10.14
N PRO A 120 -3.63 -1.15 -9.12
CA PRO A 120 -4.80 -0.54 -8.49
C PRO A 120 -5.66 0.24 -9.48
N GLN A 121 -6.99 0.23 -9.28
CA GLN A 121 -7.93 1.00 -10.09
C GLN A 121 -8.33 2.32 -9.44
N ILE A 122 -8.36 2.36 -8.11
CA ILE A 122 -8.67 3.58 -7.35
C ILE A 122 -7.43 4.45 -7.29
N THR A 123 -7.24 5.29 -8.31
CA THR A 123 -6.11 6.22 -8.38
C THR A 123 -6.56 7.57 -8.93
N LYS A 124 -5.66 8.56 -8.91
CA LYS A 124 -5.85 9.85 -9.59
C LYS A 124 -5.52 9.78 -11.10
N PHE A 125 -4.94 8.67 -11.56
CA PHE A 125 -4.59 8.45 -12.96
C PHE A 125 -5.81 8.10 -13.80
N THR A 126 -5.80 8.54 -15.06
CA THR A 126 -6.80 8.13 -16.04
C THR A 126 -6.55 6.70 -16.51
N THR A 127 -7.54 6.08 -17.15
CA THR A 127 -7.36 4.78 -17.81
C THR A 127 -6.22 4.81 -18.84
N GLY A 128 -6.04 5.93 -19.54
CA GLY A 128 -4.94 6.13 -20.48
C GLY A 128 -3.58 6.10 -19.81
N ASP A 129 -3.44 6.79 -18.68
CA ASP A 129 -2.20 6.82 -17.89
C ASP A 129 -1.86 5.42 -17.34
N ILE A 130 -2.85 4.69 -16.82
CA ILE A 130 -2.65 3.33 -16.30
C ILE A 130 -2.19 2.38 -17.43
N ASN A 131 -2.78 2.49 -18.62
CA ASN A 131 -2.35 1.70 -19.77
C ASN A 131 -0.91 2.04 -20.17
N ALA A 132 -0.54 3.33 -20.20
CA ALA A 132 0.83 3.74 -20.48
C ALA A 132 1.82 3.20 -19.42
N LEU A 133 1.46 3.29 -18.13
CA LEU A 133 2.26 2.78 -17.02
C LEU A 133 2.40 1.25 -17.03
N SER A 134 1.38 0.53 -17.52
CA SER A 134 1.50 -0.92 -17.71
C SER A 134 2.58 -1.29 -18.74
N LEU A 135 2.80 -0.44 -19.75
CA LEU A 135 3.77 -0.64 -20.81
C LEU A 135 5.15 -0.04 -20.51
N ALA A 136 5.27 0.78 -19.46
CA ALA A 136 6.51 1.45 -19.09
C ALA A 136 7.68 0.46 -18.91
N SER A 137 8.80 0.80 -19.50
CA SER A 137 9.99 -0.06 -19.57
C SER A 137 11.19 0.50 -18.83
N SER A 138 11.15 1.79 -18.52
CA SER A 138 12.20 2.54 -17.83
C SER A 138 11.60 3.51 -16.81
N LEU A 139 12.44 4.01 -15.90
CA LEU A 139 12.06 5.09 -14.99
C LEU A 139 11.68 6.37 -15.76
N ASP A 140 12.34 6.65 -16.89
CA ASP A 140 12.05 7.84 -17.70
C ASP A 140 10.66 7.77 -18.35
N ASP A 141 10.20 6.59 -18.76
CA ASP A 141 8.82 6.38 -19.22
C ASP A 141 7.82 6.78 -18.12
N ILE A 142 8.09 6.33 -16.88
CA ILE A 142 7.24 6.63 -15.73
C ILE A 142 7.21 8.14 -15.49
N LYS A 143 8.38 8.81 -15.45
CA LYS A 143 8.48 10.27 -15.25
C LYS A 143 7.66 11.04 -16.27
N ASN A 144 7.74 10.65 -17.55
CA ASN A 144 7.01 11.31 -18.63
C ASN A 144 5.49 11.16 -18.46
N ILE A 145 5.01 9.99 -18.02
CA ILE A 145 3.58 9.74 -17.82
C ILE A 145 3.07 10.51 -16.60
N ILE A 146 3.76 10.43 -15.46
CA ILE A 146 3.29 11.03 -14.20
C ILE A 146 3.66 12.53 -14.08
N ARG A 147 4.50 13.03 -14.98
CA ARG A 147 5.02 14.41 -15.04
C ARG A 147 5.73 14.82 -13.75
N ILE A 148 6.56 13.92 -13.23
CA ILE A 148 7.40 14.15 -12.05
C ILE A 148 8.82 13.74 -12.40
N ASP A 149 9.74 14.70 -12.36
CA ASP A 149 11.17 14.43 -12.46
C ASP A 149 11.76 14.02 -11.11
N GLY A 150 12.85 13.26 -11.17
CA GLY A 150 13.62 12.82 -10.01
C GLY A 150 14.08 11.37 -10.14
N ASN A 151 14.83 10.90 -9.15
CA ASN A 151 15.05 9.47 -8.95
C ASN A 151 13.82 8.80 -8.32
N GLU A 152 13.85 7.47 -8.15
CA GLU A 152 12.75 6.69 -7.57
C GLU A 152 12.27 7.26 -6.23
N ASP A 153 13.21 7.53 -5.31
CA ASP A 153 12.90 8.08 -3.98
C ASP A 153 12.26 9.47 -4.07
N GLN A 154 12.77 10.35 -4.94
CA GLN A 154 12.22 11.70 -5.13
C GLN A 154 10.80 11.66 -5.68
N ILE A 155 10.54 10.76 -6.65
CA ILE A 155 9.21 10.55 -7.22
C ILE A 155 8.24 10.09 -6.14
N LEU A 156 8.60 9.04 -5.39
CA LEU A 156 7.75 8.47 -4.35
C LEU A 156 7.52 9.46 -3.20
N ASN A 157 8.54 10.22 -2.80
CA ASN A 157 8.41 11.26 -1.78
C ASN A 157 7.47 12.39 -2.23
N LYS A 158 7.53 12.80 -3.50
CA LYS A 158 6.61 13.83 -4.03
C LYS A 158 5.17 13.33 -4.06
N LEU A 159 4.95 12.06 -4.39
CA LEU A 159 3.62 11.44 -4.34
C LEU A 159 3.13 11.30 -2.90
N LEU A 160 4.02 10.96 -1.97
CA LEU A 160 3.73 10.90 -0.54
C LEU A 160 3.35 12.28 0.04
N SER A 161 4.02 13.36 -0.36
CA SER A 161 3.62 14.71 0.02
C SER A 161 2.18 15.01 -0.40
N LYS A 162 1.81 14.66 -1.64
CA LYS A 162 0.44 14.83 -2.14
C LYS A 162 -0.58 13.95 -1.41
N GLU A 163 -0.18 12.78 -0.92
CA GLU A 163 -1.02 11.90 -0.09
C GLU A 163 -1.28 12.55 1.29
N ILE A 164 -0.24 13.12 1.89
CA ILE A 164 -0.35 13.84 3.18
C ILE A 164 -1.21 15.09 3.06
N ASP A 165 -1.13 15.81 1.94
CA ASP A 165 -1.99 16.96 1.69
C ASP A 165 -3.48 16.57 1.74
N GLU A 166 -3.86 15.38 1.23
CA GLU A 166 -5.25 14.89 1.31
C GLU A 166 -5.65 14.50 2.73
N TYR A 167 -4.73 13.93 3.52
CA TYR A 167 -4.98 13.66 4.94
C TYR A 167 -5.19 14.95 5.72
N LEU A 168 -4.35 15.96 5.53
CA LEU A 168 -4.48 17.26 6.20
C LEU A 168 -5.75 17.98 5.78
N PHE A 169 -6.09 17.95 4.49
CA PHE A 169 -7.30 18.57 3.99
C PHE A 169 -8.58 17.92 4.53
N SER A 170 -8.54 16.66 4.97
CA SER A 170 -9.69 16.00 5.60
C SER A 170 -10.17 16.75 6.85
N PHE A 171 -9.28 17.37 7.64
CA PHE A 171 -9.64 18.12 8.84
C PHE A 171 -10.41 19.41 8.55
N ASN A 172 -10.36 19.90 7.30
CA ASN A 172 -11.14 21.05 6.86
C ASN A 172 -12.56 20.65 6.41
N LYS A 173 -12.88 19.35 6.38
CA LYS A 173 -14.21 18.86 6.00
C LYS A 173 -15.10 18.72 7.23
N PHE A 174 -16.20 19.47 7.23
CA PHE A 174 -17.21 19.38 8.28
C PHE A 174 -18.02 18.08 8.14
N ASN A 175 -18.21 17.36 9.25
CA ASN A 175 -19.00 16.14 9.34
C ASN A 175 -18.55 15.00 8.38
N ASP A 176 -17.25 14.89 8.14
CA ASP A 176 -16.65 13.82 7.32
C ASP A 176 -15.78 12.90 8.20
N ILE A 177 -16.12 11.61 8.24
CA ILE A 177 -15.47 10.61 9.10
C ILE A 177 -14.09 10.21 8.56
N SER A 178 -13.73 10.61 7.33
CA SER A 178 -12.38 10.38 6.78
C SER A 178 -11.26 11.02 7.63
N THR A 179 -11.60 12.03 8.42
CA THR A 179 -10.72 12.63 9.44
C THR A 179 -10.14 11.62 10.42
N VAL A 180 -10.93 10.63 10.85
CA VAL A 180 -10.48 9.58 11.78
C VAL A 180 -9.39 8.73 11.14
N TYR A 181 -9.60 8.30 9.89
CA TYR A 181 -8.62 7.54 9.13
C TYR A 181 -7.34 8.34 8.87
N ALA A 182 -7.49 9.60 8.44
CA ALA A 182 -6.37 10.51 8.22
C ALA A 182 -5.55 10.73 9.50
N TYR A 183 -6.20 10.85 10.66
CA TYR A 183 -5.52 10.98 11.94
C TYR A 183 -4.61 9.78 12.24
N PHE A 184 -5.10 8.54 12.10
CA PHE A 184 -4.27 7.35 12.31
C PHE A 184 -3.09 7.30 11.34
N LYS A 185 -3.32 7.61 10.05
CA LYS A 185 -2.23 7.64 9.05
C LYS A 185 -1.17 8.70 9.33
N LEU A 186 -1.57 9.87 9.81
CA LEU A 186 -0.61 10.90 10.22
C LEU A 186 0.15 10.49 11.49
N LYS A 187 -0.48 9.79 12.44
CA LYS A 187 0.20 9.26 13.63
C LYS A 187 1.18 8.15 13.32
N GLU A 188 0.84 7.21 12.43
CA GLU A 188 1.79 6.22 11.90
C GLU A 188 3.01 6.93 11.28
N ARG A 189 2.78 8.00 10.50
CA ARG A 189 3.86 8.78 9.88
C ARG A 189 4.73 9.52 10.89
N GLU A 190 4.12 10.10 11.93
CA GLU A 190 4.84 10.77 13.02
C GLU A 190 5.79 9.79 13.71
N ILE A 191 5.32 8.59 14.03
CA ILE A 191 6.15 7.52 14.61
C ILE A 191 7.29 7.13 13.66
N GLN A 192 7.02 6.95 12.36
CA GLN A 192 8.05 6.65 11.37
C GLN A 192 9.11 7.76 11.28
N ASN A 193 8.72 9.03 11.34
CA ASN A 193 9.66 10.15 11.36
C ASN A 193 10.55 10.12 12.62
N ILE A 194 9.97 9.81 13.79
CA ILE A 194 10.74 9.66 15.04
C ILE A 194 11.75 8.52 14.91
N LEU A 195 11.33 7.35 14.39
CA LEU A 195 12.21 6.21 14.17
C LEU A 195 13.34 6.56 13.20
N TRP A 196 13.06 7.30 12.12
CA TRP A 196 14.09 7.76 11.19
C TRP A 196 15.15 8.65 11.86
N ILE A 197 14.72 9.58 12.72
CA ILE A 197 15.63 10.42 13.50
C ILE A 197 16.52 9.56 14.41
N LEU A 198 15.94 8.56 15.09
CA LEU A 198 16.69 7.63 15.92
C LEU A 198 17.72 6.82 15.12
N GLU A 199 17.36 6.37 13.91
CA GLU A 199 18.32 5.70 13.02
C GLU A 199 19.45 6.63 12.58
N CYS A 200 19.15 7.88 12.24
CA CYS A 200 20.16 8.87 11.89
C CYS A 200 21.13 9.13 13.04
N ILE A 201 20.63 9.21 14.28
CA ILE A 201 21.45 9.36 15.49
C ILE A 201 22.32 8.12 15.70
N ARG A 202 21.75 6.92 15.60
CA ARG A 202 22.45 5.65 15.79
C ARG A 202 23.63 5.47 14.82
N HIS A 203 23.47 5.93 13.58
CA HIS A 203 24.48 5.82 12.53
C HIS A 203 25.38 7.06 12.42
N GLU A 204 25.29 8.01 13.35
CA GLU A 204 26.03 9.28 13.35
C GLU A 204 25.82 10.15 12.08
N LYS A 205 24.77 9.87 11.31
CA LYS A 205 24.40 10.55 10.07
C LYS A 205 23.45 11.73 10.32
N LYS A 206 23.84 12.63 11.23
CA LYS A 206 22.99 13.75 11.69
C LYS A 206 22.60 14.72 10.56
N GLU A 207 23.38 14.77 9.49
CA GLU A 207 23.14 15.59 8.30
C GLU A 207 21.82 15.23 7.57
N TYR A 208 21.36 13.98 7.69
CA TYR A 208 20.15 13.48 7.03
C TYR A 208 18.90 13.54 7.93
N ALA A 209 19.04 13.99 9.18
CA ALA A 209 17.92 14.08 10.12
C ALA A 209 16.84 15.08 9.66
N GLY A 210 17.20 16.06 8.83
CA GLY A 210 16.26 17.01 8.23
C GLY A 210 15.39 16.43 7.11
N ASN A 211 15.70 15.25 6.59
CA ASN A 211 14.97 14.58 5.51
C ASN A 211 13.74 13.82 6.03
N ILE A 212 12.99 14.46 6.93
CA ILE A 212 11.72 13.94 7.40
C ILE A 212 10.59 14.40 6.48
N VAL A 213 9.54 13.59 6.41
CA VAL A 213 8.33 13.99 5.71
C VAL A 213 7.60 15.00 6.59
N LYS A 214 7.66 16.28 6.19
CA LYS A 214 7.04 17.37 6.93
C LYS A 214 5.52 17.29 6.76
N VAL A 215 4.82 17.06 7.87
CA VAL A 215 3.40 17.35 7.98
C VAL A 215 3.33 18.85 8.23
N ASN A 216 3.11 19.65 7.18
CA ASN A 216 3.01 21.10 7.34
C ASN A 216 1.79 21.40 8.23
N GLY A 217 2.04 22.06 9.36
CA GLY A 217 1.00 22.67 10.19
C GLY A 217 0.60 24.04 9.65
#